data_AF-A0A352WWE2-F1
#
_entry.id   AF-A0A352WWE2-F1
#
_cell.length_a   1.000
_cell.length_b   1.000
_cell.length_c   1.000
_cell.angle_alpha   90.00
_cell.angle_beta   90.00
_cell.angle_gamma   90.00
#
_symmetry.space_group_name_H-M   'P 1'
#
loop_
_entity.id
_entity.type
_entity.pdbx_description
1 polymer ?
#
loop_
_entity_poly.entity_id
_entity_poly.type
_entity_poly.pdbx_seq_one_letter_code
_entity_poly.pdbx_strand_id
1 'polypeptide(L)'
;MSSVWDGAKYDFLERTRKFAFLALTALAVLGAFWAVPNSKLPVTSIVIEPNHFAQASDPSWIPMAAAICAGIFLPLIGVMYCKNTLFRDKETGVLSLVQTSSTGKVPYFMGKFLSNCLTLFCILAVIAAGSLVMVLVRFPDHRLSVYSFLTPFLSLLPGLVFCASISVLLESIALRHQAGSGIGTILFFILYLTILTFSVLGNESPFIRIFDFSGFSWLKASIDSAVYPRIGHSASFAILAGGDAVRNSPDLPSLVFIGLVPSWKFLMDKVLLCCISLLTVVLAAAIMPEYEQSINAQKKVAETKRKYPGKKSNAVHVNSGMSIECKMMLRGQSKIWWIGLACLWCAATFAPLTEAQNMVWPLLFGWSFMVFSKMGCREYGFHMADSIRSISGAFVRQCNQNWFVGFVFSVMITLPIMIRMTIAGEFIGICAGIVFSLFISSLALFLGEYTKSSRPFEIISLVICYLMLNYP
;
A
#
# COMPACT_ATOMS: atom_id res chain seq x y z
N MET A 1 14.99 14.86 -24.38
CA MET A 1 14.78 13.55 -23.71
C MET A 1 15.52 13.45 -22.39
N SER A 2 16.77 13.94 -22.27
CA SER A 2 17.51 13.99 -20.99
C SER A 2 16.72 14.67 -19.86
N SER A 3 16.15 15.86 -20.12
CA SER A 3 15.38 16.61 -19.12
C SER A 3 14.14 15.88 -18.59
N VAL A 4 13.46 15.08 -19.43
CA VAL A 4 12.27 14.30 -19.03
C VAL A 4 12.68 13.18 -18.07
N TRP A 5 13.75 12.46 -18.43
CA TRP A 5 14.27 11.35 -17.63
C TRP A 5 14.82 11.84 -16.29
N ASP A 6 15.58 12.94 -16.29
CA ASP A 6 16.15 13.52 -15.07
C ASP A 6 15.04 13.96 -14.12
N GLY A 7 14.02 14.66 -14.63
CA GLY A 7 12.85 15.06 -13.84
C GLY A 7 12.11 13.85 -13.26
N ALA A 8 11.89 12.81 -14.07
CA ALA A 8 11.25 11.58 -13.60
C ALA A 8 12.07 10.87 -12.52
N LYS A 9 13.39 10.76 -12.72
CA LYS A 9 14.32 10.09 -11.81
C LYS A 9 14.37 10.79 -10.45
N TYR A 10 14.50 12.11 -10.40
CA TYR A 10 14.56 12.83 -9.13
C TYR A 10 13.24 12.75 -8.38
N ASP A 11 12.11 12.88 -9.08
CA ASP A 11 10.80 12.78 -8.46
C ASP A 11 10.53 11.37 -7.92
N PHE A 12 10.92 10.32 -8.66
CA PHE A 12 10.85 8.92 -8.23
C PHE A 12 11.75 8.65 -7.01
N LEU A 13 13.00 9.12 -7.03
CA LEU A 13 13.92 8.98 -5.89
C LEU A 13 13.40 9.72 -4.65
N GLU A 14 12.82 10.90 -4.81
CA GLU A 14 12.23 11.63 -3.69
C GLU A 14 11.06 10.84 -3.09
N ARG A 15 10.20 10.21 -3.91
CA ARG A 15 9.09 9.39 -3.42
C ARG A 15 9.55 8.12 -2.72
N THR A 16 10.44 7.36 -3.32
CA THR A 16 10.94 6.10 -2.74
C THR A 16 11.63 6.33 -1.39
N ARG A 17 12.25 7.50 -1.20
CA ARG A 17 12.84 7.95 0.07
C ARG A 17 11.82 8.41 1.11
N LYS A 18 10.57 8.69 0.75
CA LYS A 18 9.50 9.02 1.71
C LYS A 18 8.99 7.77 2.42
N PHE A 19 8.66 7.93 3.69
CA PHE A 19 8.04 6.89 4.52
C PHE A 19 6.73 6.37 3.91
N ALA A 20 5.91 7.24 3.31
CA ALA A 20 4.67 6.85 2.67
C ALA A 20 4.85 5.81 1.54
N PHE A 21 5.97 5.87 0.80
CA PHE A 21 6.29 4.84 -0.19
C PHE A 21 6.54 3.50 0.48
N LEU A 22 7.32 3.50 1.56
CA LEU A 22 7.60 2.26 2.26
C LEU A 22 6.33 1.65 2.84
N ALA A 23 5.53 2.45 3.54
CA ALA A 23 4.25 2.03 4.08
C ALA A 23 3.35 1.39 3.00
N LEU A 24 3.35 1.97 1.80
CA LEU A 24 2.61 1.41 0.67
C LEU A 24 3.21 0.09 0.18
N THR A 25 4.54 0.00 0.03
CA THR A 25 5.19 -1.28 -0.36
C THR A 25 5.01 -2.36 0.70
N ALA A 26 5.00 -1.98 1.99
CA ALA A 26 4.74 -2.86 3.12
C ALA A 26 3.33 -3.45 3.06
N LEU A 27 2.34 -2.58 2.86
CA LEU A 27 0.95 -2.99 2.69
C LEU A 27 0.75 -3.80 1.40
N ALA A 28 1.50 -3.51 0.33
CA ALA A 28 1.47 -4.26 -0.91
C ALA A 28 2.01 -5.69 -0.73
N VAL A 29 3.09 -5.87 0.04
CA VAL A 29 3.62 -7.19 0.41
C VAL A 29 2.60 -7.97 1.26
N LEU A 30 2.04 -7.35 2.30
CA LEU A 30 0.98 -7.97 3.12
C LEU A 30 -0.25 -8.33 2.28
N GLY A 31 -0.65 -7.45 1.35
CA GLY A 31 -1.73 -7.69 0.43
C GLY A 31 -1.45 -8.85 -0.54
N ALA A 32 -0.21 -9.00 -1.01
CA ALA A 32 0.20 -10.13 -1.84
C ALA A 32 0.09 -11.46 -1.08
N PHE A 33 0.42 -11.45 0.21
CA PHE A 33 0.27 -12.63 1.07
C PHE A 33 -1.19 -12.97 1.34
N TRP A 34 -2.01 -11.95 1.63
CA TRP A 34 -3.43 -12.14 1.83
C TRP A 34 -4.17 -12.58 0.56
N ALA A 35 -3.65 -12.19 -0.61
CA ALA A 35 -4.16 -12.63 -1.90
C ALA A 35 -3.91 -14.12 -2.19
N VAL A 36 -3.09 -14.82 -1.40
CA VAL A 36 -2.86 -16.25 -1.60
C VAL A 36 -4.06 -17.05 -1.10
N PRO A 37 -4.75 -17.82 -1.97
CA PRO A 37 -5.94 -18.56 -1.56
C PRO A 37 -5.54 -19.68 -0.59
N ASN A 38 -6.17 -19.74 0.58
CA ASN A 38 -5.88 -20.78 1.57
C ASN A 38 -7.17 -21.42 2.09
N SER A 39 -7.50 -22.61 1.59
CA SER A 39 -8.74 -23.31 1.93
C SER A 39 -8.89 -23.72 3.41
N LYS A 40 -7.82 -23.60 4.21
CA LYS A 40 -7.89 -23.84 5.67
C LYS A 40 -8.40 -22.62 6.45
N LEU A 41 -8.34 -21.43 5.85
CA LEU A 41 -8.81 -20.19 6.48
C LEU A 41 -10.31 -20.00 6.23
N PRO A 42 -11.04 -19.37 7.16
CA PRO A 42 -12.48 -19.12 7.03
C PRO A 42 -12.81 -18.13 5.91
N VAL A 43 -11.83 -17.35 5.46
CA VAL A 43 -11.93 -16.43 4.33
C VAL A 43 -10.75 -16.68 3.39
N THR A 44 -11.02 -16.82 2.11
CA THR A 44 -10.02 -17.04 1.07
C THR A 44 -10.09 -15.95 0.01
N SER A 45 -8.95 -15.64 -0.59
CA SER A 45 -8.84 -14.53 -1.55
C SER A 45 -9.68 -14.76 -2.81
N ILE A 46 -9.64 -15.98 -3.35
CA ILE A 46 -10.37 -16.38 -4.54
C ILE A 46 -10.85 -17.82 -4.38
N VAL A 47 -12.13 -18.02 -4.69
CA VAL A 47 -12.75 -19.33 -4.86
C VAL A 47 -13.27 -19.44 -6.28
N ILE A 48 -12.93 -20.51 -6.99
CA ILE A 48 -13.39 -20.78 -8.36
C ILE A 48 -14.14 -22.10 -8.34
N GLU A 49 -15.44 -22.09 -8.67
CA GLU A 49 -16.26 -23.30 -8.79
C GLU A 49 -16.04 -24.31 -7.64
N PRO A 50 -16.41 -23.96 -6.39
CA PRO A 50 -16.05 -24.73 -5.20
C PRO A 50 -16.56 -26.18 -5.21
N ASN A 51 -17.61 -26.46 -5.98
CA ASN A 51 -18.19 -27.80 -6.11
C ASN A 51 -17.51 -28.67 -7.18
N HIS A 52 -16.65 -28.09 -8.02
CA HIS A 52 -16.06 -28.77 -9.18
C HIS A 52 -14.53 -28.87 -9.12
N PHE A 53 -13.83 -27.98 -8.41
CA PHE A 53 -12.37 -27.98 -8.35
C PHE A 53 -11.83 -27.86 -6.92
N ALA A 54 -10.68 -28.51 -6.71
CA ALA A 54 -9.89 -28.33 -5.50
C ALA A 54 -9.24 -26.93 -5.49
N GLN A 55 -9.61 -26.11 -4.51
CA GLN A 55 -9.12 -24.75 -4.32
C GLN A 55 -7.66 -24.75 -3.88
N ALA A 56 -6.86 -23.82 -4.41
CA ALA A 56 -5.44 -23.64 -4.06
C ALA A 56 -4.60 -24.92 -4.18
N SER A 57 -4.94 -25.79 -5.13
CA SER A 57 -4.31 -27.10 -5.32
C SER A 57 -2.95 -27.02 -6.04
N ASP A 58 -2.71 -25.96 -6.81
CA ASP A 58 -1.52 -25.82 -7.66
C ASP A 58 -0.84 -24.45 -7.49
N PRO A 59 0.50 -24.35 -7.64
CA PRO A 59 1.22 -23.08 -7.50
C PRO A 59 0.73 -21.97 -8.44
N SER A 60 0.15 -22.30 -9.60
CA SER A 60 -0.36 -21.34 -10.58
C SER A 60 -1.50 -20.46 -10.05
N TRP A 61 -2.18 -20.88 -8.98
CA TRP A 61 -3.22 -20.08 -8.31
C TRP A 61 -2.66 -18.81 -7.67
N ILE A 62 -1.43 -18.86 -7.16
CA ILE A 62 -0.81 -17.77 -6.41
C ILE A 62 -0.63 -16.51 -7.27
N PRO A 63 0.07 -16.54 -8.42
CA PRO A 63 0.22 -15.36 -9.27
C PRO A 63 -1.10 -14.89 -9.87
N MET A 64 -2.03 -15.81 -10.19
CA MET A 64 -3.35 -15.45 -10.71
C MET A 64 -4.15 -14.67 -9.66
N ALA A 65 -4.20 -15.16 -8.42
CA ALA A 65 -4.93 -14.52 -7.35
C ALA A 65 -4.29 -13.19 -6.92
N ALA A 66 -2.96 -13.15 -6.81
CA ALA A 66 -2.22 -11.92 -6.54
C ALA A 66 -2.46 -10.86 -7.63
N ALA A 67 -2.48 -11.25 -8.91
CA ALA A 67 -2.77 -10.33 -10.01
C ALA A 67 -4.22 -9.81 -10.00
N ILE A 68 -5.21 -10.65 -9.69
CA ILE A 68 -6.62 -10.23 -9.56
C ILE A 68 -6.77 -9.25 -8.39
N CYS A 69 -6.24 -9.58 -7.21
CA CYS A 69 -6.31 -8.70 -6.04
C CYS A 69 -5.58 -7.38 -6.29
N ALA A 70 -4.37 -7.43 -6.87
CA ALA A 70 -3.64 -6.23 -7.27
C ALA A 70 -4.42 -5.42 -8.32
N GLY A 71 -5.05 -6.10 -9.27
CA GLY A 71 -5.86 -5.49 -10.33
C GLY A 71 -7.03 -4.71 -9.75
N ILE A 72 -7.63 -5.20 -8.66
CA ILE A 72 -8.75 -4.55 -7.97
C ILE A 72 -8.30 -3.35 -7.13
N PHE A 73 -7.23 -3.49 -6.34
CA PHE A 73 -6.84 -2.49 -5.34
C PHE A 73 -5.78 -1.49 -5.83
N LEU A 74 -4.81 -1.92 -6.64
CA LEU A 74 -3.66 -1.11 -7.02
C LEU A 74 -4.03 0.09 -7.91
N PRO A 75 -4.98 0.02 -8.87
CA PRO A 75 -5.43 1.22 -9.60
C PRO A 75 -6.02 2.29 -8.66
N LEU A 76 -6.82 1.87 -7.68
CA LEU A 76 -7.47 2.77 -6.72
C LEU A 76 -6.47 3.46 -5.80
N ILE A 77 -5.64 2.66 -5.14
CA ILE A 77 -4.61 3.15 -4.22
C ILE A 77 -3.54 3.92 -5.00
N GLY A 78 -3.21 3.45 -6.20
CA GLY A 78 -2.17 4.00 -7.07
C GLY A 78 -2.45 5.42 -7.55
N VAL A 79 -3.67 5.71 -8.01
CA VAL A 79 -4.05 7.08 -8.40
C VAL A 79 -3.99 8.01 -7.19
N MET A 80 -4.42 7.55 -6.02
CA MET A 80 -4.35 8.35 -4.78
C MET A 80 -2.94 8.63 -4.33
N TYR A 81 -2.05 7.65 -4.46
CA TYR A 81 -0.66 7.78 -4.09
C TYR A 81 0.14 8.64 -5.08
N CYS A 82 -0.13 8.50 -6.37
CA CYS A 82 0.51 9.29 -7.42
C CYS A 82 0.02 10.75 -7.46
N LYS A 83 -0.99 11.06 -6.65
CA LYS A 83 -1.52 12.39 -6.50
C LYS A 83 -0.62 13.26 -5.60
N ASN A 84 -0.83 14.56 -5.67
CA ASN A 84 -0.13 15.59 -4.89
C ASN A 84 1.29 15.90 -5.37
N THR A 85 1.58 15.64 -6.64
CA THR A 85 2.90 15.80 -7.24
C THR A 85 3.08 17.21 -7.79
N LEU A 86 2.09 17.72 -8.50
CA LEU A 86 2.04 19.09 -9.02
C LEU A 86 1.69 20.08 -7.91
N PHE A 87 0.82 19.69 -6.97
CA PHE A 87 0.51 20.50 -5.79
C PHE A 87 1.73 20.71 -4.89
N ARG A 88 2.54 19.67 -4.65
CA ARG A 88 3.79 19.81 -3.91
C ARG A 88 4.77 20.73 -4.64
N ASP A 89 4.90 20.59 -5.96
CA ASP A 89 5.77 21.47 -6.74
C ASP A 89 5.30 22.93 -6.67
N LYS A 90 3.98 23.16 -6.60
CA LYS A 90 3.39 24.49 -6.34
C LYS A 90 3.73 25.00 -4.93
N GLU A 91 3.47 24.21 -3.89
CA GLU A 91 3.71 24.59 -2.49
C GLU A 91 5.19 24.88 -2.19
N THR A 92 6.09 24.15 -2.85
CA THR A 92 7.54 24.32 -2.71
C THR A 92 8.11 25.44 -3.60
N GLY A 93 7.31 26.03 -4.48
CA GLY A 93 7.76 27.03 -5.46
C GLY A 93 8.59 26.46 -6.61
N VAL A 94 8.74 25.13 -6.71
CA VAL A 94 9.41 24.49 -7.86
C VAL A 94 8.63 24.73 -9.15
N LEU A 95 7.30 24.78 -9.07
CA LEU A 95 6.44 25.00 -10.23
C LEU A 95 6.72 26.34 -10.92
N SER A 96 6.97 27.40 -10.16
CA SER A 96 7.29 28.73 -10.72
C SER A 96 8.69 28.79 -11.33
N LEU A 97 9.65 28.05 -10.76
CA LEU A 97 10.98 27.86 -11.37
C LEU A 97 10.87 27.12 -12.71
N VAL A 98 10.04 26.07 -12.78
CA VAL A 98 9.80 25.34 -14.04
C VAL A 98 9.12 26.24 -15.07
N GLN A 99 8.11 27.03 -14.67
CA GLN A 99 7.41 27.97 -15.57
C GLN A 99 8.30 29.09 -16.13
N THR A 100 9.35 29.48 -15.40
CA THR A 100 10.31 30.51 -15.85
C THR A 100 11.53 29.92 -16.56
N SER A 101 11.70 28.60 -16.51
CA SER A 101 12.77 27.89 -17.21
C SER A 101 12.49 27.73 -18.71
N SER A 102 13.52 27.37 -19.48
CA SER A 102 13.36 27.00 -20.91
C SER A 102 12.68 25.64 -21.12
N THR A 103 12.29 24.93 -20.05
CA THR A 103 11.64 23.63 -20.18
C THR A 103 10.17 23.81 -20.59
N GLY A 104 9.77 23.23 -21.72
CA GLY A 104 8.38 23.26 -22.16
C GLY A 104 7.43 22.48 -21.22
N LYS A 105 6.14 22.80 -21.27
CA LYS A 105 5.09 22.15 -20.46
C LYS A 105 5.06 20.63 -20.68
N VAL A 106 5.06 20.17 -21.94
CA VAL A 106 4.94 18.74 -22.28
C VAL A 106 6.07 17.89 -21.68
N PRO A 107 7.38 18.24 -21.83
CA PRO A 107 8.47 17.53 -21.14
C PRO A 107 8.33 17.42 -19.63
N TYR A 108 7.91 18.49 -18.96
CA TYR A 108 7.69 18.49 -17.50
C TYR A 108 6.59 17.50 -17.09
N PHE A 109 5.44 17.55 -17.78
CA PHE A 109 4.31 16.65 -17.54
C PHE A 109 4.65 15.19 -17.86
N MET A 110 5.40 14.94 -18.93
CA MET A 110 5.88 13.62 -19.29
C MET A 110 6.83 13.06 -18.21
N GLY A 111 7.66 13.91 -17.59
CA GLY A 111 8.52 13.52 -16.47
C GLY A 111 7.71 13.10 -15.23
N LYS A 112 6.66 13.85 -14.89
CA LYS A 112 5.75 13.51 -13.77
C LYS A 112 4.97 12.23 -14.03
N PHE A 113 4.48 12.06 -15.26
CA PHE A 113 3.84 10.83 -15.71
C PHE A 113 4.78 9.63 -15.62
N LEU A 114 6.02 9.75 -16.12
CA LEU A 114 7.00 8.66 -16.08
C LEU A 114 7.39 8.28 -14.65
N SER A 115 7.55 9.27 -13.76
CA SER A 115 7.74 9.04 -12.31
C SER A 115 6.59 8.26 -11.68
N ASN A 116 5.34 8.61 -12.02
CA ASN A 116 4.14 7.87 -11.59
C ASN A 116 4.16 6.43 -12.10
N CYS A 117 4.45 6.20 -13.38
CA CYS A 117 4.57 4.86 -13.97
C CYS A 117 5.61 4.03 -13.24
N LEU A 118 6.83 4.56 -13.06
CA LEU A 118 7.92 3.86 -12.34
C LEU A 118 7.53 3.51 -10.91
N THR A 119 6.82 4.42 -10.22
CA THR A 119 6.30 4.19 -8.87
C THR A 119 5.32 3.02 -8.84
N LEU A 120 4.31 3.02 -9.70
CA LEU A 120 3.29 1.96 -9.74
C LEU A 120 3.87 0.62 -10.20
N PHE A 121 4.78 0.62 -11.17
CA PHE A 121 5.47 -0.59 -11.62
C PHE A 121 6.37 -1.16 -10.53
N CYS A 122 7.04 -0.31 -9.74
CA CYS A 122 7.83 -0.76 -8.60
C CYS A 122 6.94 -1.44 -7.55
N ILE A 123 5.77 -0.87 -7.23
CA ILE A 123 4.82 -1.50 -6.30
C ILE A 123 4.29 -2.82 -6.86
N LEU A 124 3.96 -2.89 -8.16
CA LEU A 124 3.56 -4.14 -8.80
C LEU A 124 4.67 -5.20 -8.77
N ALA A 125 5.92 -4.79 -8.99
CA ALA A 125 7.08 -5.68 -8.90
C ALA A 125 7.29 -6.19 -7.47
N VAL A 126 7.02 -5.37 -6.46
CA VAL A 126 7.04 -5.80 -5.05
C VAL A 126 5.94 -6.82 -4.76
N ILE A 127 4.73 -6.62 -5.28
CA ILE A 127 3.63 -7.60 -5.17
C ILE A 127 4.01 -8.92 -5.87
N ALA A 128 4.58 -8.84 -7.07
CA ALA A 128 5.06 -10.01 -7.79
C ALA A 128 6.22 -10.71 -7.04
N ALA A 129 7.15 -9.97 -6.44
CA ALA A 129 8.19 -10.58 -5.62
C ALA A 129 7.60 -11.28 -4.38
N GLY A 130 6.62 -10.66 -3.71
CA GLY A 130 5.90 -11.26 -2.58
C GLY A 130 5.15 -12.53 -2.97
N SER A 131 4.49 -12.56 -4.14
CA SER A 131 3.82 -13.76 -4.66
C SER A 131 4.80 -14.86 -5.05
N LEU A 132 6.00 -14.51 -5.56
CA LEU A 132 7.06 -15.47 -5.84
C LEU A 132 7.56 -16.15 -4.56
N VAL A 133 7.79 -15.36 -3.51
CA VAL A 133 8.15 -15.90 -2.18
C VAL A 133 7.07 -16.88 -1.70
N MET A 134 5.80 -16.55 -1.90
CA MET A 134 4.69 -17.44 -1.53
C MET A 134 4.64 -18.73 -2.33
N VAL A 135 4.98 -18.71 -3.61
CA VAL A 135 5.13 -19.94 -4.40
C VAL A 135 6.21 -20.84 -3.80
N LEU A 136 7.37 -20.28 -3.47
CA LEU A 136 8.49 -21.03 -2.92
C LEU A 136 8.21 -21.59 -1.52
N VAL A 137 7.54 -20.82 -0.66
CA VAL A 137 7.23 -21.23 0.72
C VAL A 137 6.12 -22.28 0.76
N ARG A 138 5.07 -22.12 -0.05
CA ARG A 138 3.89 -22.99 -0.01
C ARG A 138 4.06 -24.26 -0.83
N PHE A 139 4.85 -24.21 -1.90
CA PHE A 139 5.06 -25.33 -2.82
C PHE A 139 6.55 -25.54 -3.12
N PRO A 140 7.35 -25.98 -2.12
CA PRO A 140 8.81 -26.08 -2.25
C PRO A 140 9.28 -27.02 -3.37
N ASP A 141 8.54 -28.10 -3.62
CA ASP A 141 8.93 -29.14 -4.59
C ASP A 141 8.34 -28.93 -6.01
N HIS A 142 7.51 -27.90 -6.20
CA HIS A 142 6.84 -27.67 -7.48
C HIS A 142 7.50 -26.53 -8.26
N ARG A 143 7.75 -26.76 -9.54
CA ARG A 143 8.35 -25.76 -10.43
C ARG A 143 7.26 -25.09 -11.26
N LEU A 144 7.12 -23.77 -11.11
CA LEU A 144 6.23 -22.96 -11.92
C LEU A 144 6.99 -22.34 -13.10
N SER A 145 6.40 -22.38 -14.30
CA SER A 145 7.02 -21.74 -15.46
C SER A 145 7.05 -20.22 -15.30
N VAL A 146 8.10 -19.56 -15.81
CA VAL A 146 8.23 -18.09 -15.77
C VAL A 146 7.05 -17.42 -16.46
N TYR A 147 6.55 -18.02 -17.54
CA TYR A 147 5.38 -17.53 -18.27
C TYR A 147 4.11 -17.57 -17.40
N SER A 148 3.82 -18.72 -16.78
CA SER A 148 2.64 -18.89 -15.92
C SER A 148 2.67 -17.98 -14.70
N PHE A 149 3.87 -17.65 -14.21
CA PHE A 149 4.06 -16.75 -13.09
C PHE A 149 3.92 -15.26 -13.46
N LEU A 150 4.62 -14.81 -14.51
CA LEU A 150 4.80 -13.37 -14.77
C LEU A 150 3.63 -12.76 -15.57
N THR A 151 3.03 -13.53 -16.47
CA THR A 151 2.03 -13.01 -17.41
C THR A 151 0.75 -12.47 -16.76
N PRO A 152 0.23 -13.02 -15.64
CA PRO A 152 -0.88 -12.39 -14.93
C PRO A 152 -0.61 -10.93 -14.55
N PHE A 153 0.60 -10.62 -14.06
CA PHE A 153 0.98 -9.26 -13.67
C PHE A 153 1.14 -8.31 -14.86
N LEU A 154 1.55 -8.82 -16.03
CA LEU A 154 1.68 -8.00 -17.24
C LEU A 154 0.36 -7.41 -17.71
N SER A 155 -0.77 -8.09 -17.45
CA SER A 155 -2.10 -7.60 -17.81
C SER A 155 -2.47 -6.28 -17.12
N LEU A 156 -1.86 -5.99 -15.96
CA LEU A 156 -2.10 -4.77 -15.18
C LEU A 156 -1.29 -3.56 -15.68
N LEU A 157 -0.14 -3.78 -16.34
CA LEU A 157 0.78 -2.69 -16.70
C LEU A 157 0.10 -1.55 -17.48
N PRO A 158 -0.70 -1.82 -18.54
CA PRO A 158 -1.36 -0.76 -19.31
C PRO A 158 -2.38 0.02 -18.47
N GLY A 159 -3.09 -0.65 -17.57
CA GLY A 159 -4.01 -0.01 -16.64
C GLY A 159 -3.31 0.90 -15.63
N LEU A 160 -2.14 0.50 -15.13
CA LEU A 160 -1.31 1.33 -14.26
C LEU A 160 -0.72 2.54 -14.99
N VAL A 161 -0.37 2.40 -16.28
CA VAL A 161 0.02 3.53 -17.13
C VAL A 161 -1.12 4.54 -17.23
N PHE A 162 -2.35 4.09 -17.45
CA PHE A 162 -3.51 4.98 -17.45
C PHE A 162 -3.76 5.63 -16.08
N CYS A 163 -3.59 4.88 -14.99
CA CYS A 163 -3.68 5.44 -13.63
C CYS A 163 -2.63 6.54 -13.38
N ALA A 164 -1.42 6.35 -13.89
CA ALA A 164 -0.36 7.36 -13.82
C ALA A 164 -0.72 8.63 -14.58
N SER A 165 -1.31 8.51 -15.79
CA SER A 165 -1.68 9.67 -16.60
C SER A 165 -2.91 10.40 -16.06
N ILE A 166 -3.93 9.68 -15.62
CA ILE A 166 -5.14 10.28 -15.05
C ILE A 166 -4.83 11.03 -13.75
N SER A 167 -3.90 10.52 -12.92
CA SER A 167 -3.46 11.22 -11.70
C SER A 167 -2.93 12.62 -12.04
N VAL A 168 -2.11 12.72 -13.08
CA VAL A 168 -1.54 13.99 -13.56
C VAL A 168 -2.63 14.91 -14.12
N LEU A 169 -3.58 14.37 -14.89
CA LEU A 169 -4.71 15.13 -15.43
C LEU A 169 -5.60 15.70 -14.31
N LEU A 170 -5.97 14.87 -13.33
CA LEU A 170 -6.81 15.28 -12.21
C LEU A 170 -6.16 16.38 -11.37
N GLU A 171 -4.86 16.29 -11.13
CA GLU A 171 -4.13 17.37 -10.46
C GLU A 171 -4.09 18.66 -11.27
N SER A 172 -3.91 18.57 -12.60
CA SER A 172 -3.88 19.74 -13.49
C SER A 172 -5.21 20.48 -13.49
N ILE A 173 -6.33 19.74 -13.56
CA ILE A 173 -7.68 20.29 -13.49
C ILE A 173 -7.91 20.95 -12.13
N ALA A 174 -7.55 20.27 -11.04
CA ALA A 174 -7.70 20.80 -9.68
C ALA A 174 -6.89 22.09 -9.47
N LEU A 175 -5.66 22.15 -10.02
CA LEU A 175 -4.81 23.34 -9.98
C LEU A 175 -5.42 24.52 -10.76
N ARG A 176 -6.02 24.26 -11.93
CA ARG A 176 -6.64 25.30 -12.75
C ARG A 176 -7.87 25.92 -12.08
N HIS A 177 -8.75 25.09 -11.53
CA HIS A 177 -10.01 25.53 -10.95
C HIS A 177 -9.91 25.95 -9.47
N GLN A 178 -8.71 25.87 -8.86
CA GLN A 178 -8.51 26.04 -7.41
C GLN A 178 -9.48 25.19 -6.57
N ALA A 179 -9.98 24.09 -7.15
CA ALA A 179 -10.91 23.19 -6.51
C ALA A 179 -10.15 22.18 -5.67
N GLY A 180 -10.76 21.74 -4.57
CA GLY A 180 -10.22 20.63 -3.78
C GLY A 180 -10.04 19.41 -4.68
N SER A 181 -8.86 18.81 -4.63
CA SER A 181 -8.51 17.71 -5.54
C SER A 181 -9.45 16.50 -5.43
N GLY A 182 -10.23 16.38 -4.36
CA GLY A 182 -11.10 15.24 -4.04
C GLY A 182 -12.15 14.89 -5.10
N ILE A 183 -12.79 15.87 -5.75
CA ILE A 183 -13.90 15.60 -6.69
C ILE A 183 -13.46 14.72 -7.86
N GLY A 184 -12.31 15.05 -8.47
CA GLY A 184 -11.78 14.28 -9.59
C GLY A 184 -11.41 12.83 -9.21
N THR A 185 -10.92 12.63 -7.99
CA THR A 185 -10.69 11.28 -7.45
C THR A 185 -11.98 10.50 -7.30
N ILE A 186 -13.03 11.12 -6.76
CA ILE A 186 -14.32 10.45 -6.54
C ILE A 186 -14.93 10.02 -7.87
N LEU A 187 -14.88 10.90 -8.88
CA LEU A 187 -15.33 10.57 -10.24
C LEU A 187 -14.52 9.43 -10.85
N PHE A 188 -13.20 9.43 -10.68
CA PHE A 188 -12.36 8.31 -11.11
C PHE A 188 -12.73 7.00 -10.40
N PHE A 189 -12.97 7.04 -9.09
CA PHE A 189 -13.37 5.87 -8.31
C PHE A 189 -14.71 5.29 -8.81
N ILE A 190 -15.70 6.14 -9.08
CA ILE A 190 -17.00 5.73 -9.64
C ILE A 190 -16.81 5.13 -11.04
N LEU A 191 -16.03 5.77 -11.91
CA LEU A 191 -15.72 5.27 -13.25
C LEU A 191 -15.02 3.91 -13.17
N TYR A 192 -14.04 3.76 -12.28
CA TYR A 192 -13.30 2.53 -12.08
C TYR A 192 -14.22 1.39 -11.61
N LEU A 193 -15.03 1.62 -10.58
CA LEU A 193 -15.94 0.60 -10.05
C LEU A 193 -17.02 0.20 -11.05
N THR A 194 -17.55 1.14 -11.83
CA THR A 194 -18.56 0.83 -12.85
C THR A 194 -17.96 -0.06 -13.94
N ILE A 195 -16.77 0.28 -14.46
CA ILE A 195 -16.07 -0.55 -15.46
C ILE A 195 -15.73 -1.93 -14.89
N LEU A 196 -15.19 -2.00 -13.66
CA LEU A 196 -14.88 -3.28 -13.01
C LEU A 196 -16.14 -4.13 -12.86
N THR A 197 -17.27 -3.55 -12.42
CA THR A 197 -18.54 -4.26 -12.25
C THR A 197 -19.05 -4.84 -13.56
N PHE A 198 -19.06 -4.05 -14.64
CA PHE A 198 -19.47 -4.54 -15.95
C PHE A 198 -18.50 -5.58 -16.52
N SER A 199 -17.21 -5.49 -16.21
CA SER A 199 -16.23 -6.51 -16.56
C SER A 199 -16.48 -7.82 -15.80
N VAL A 200 -16.86 -7.75 -14.52
CA VAL A 200 -17.24 -8.93 -13.72
C VAL A 200 -18.48 -9.60 -14.29
N LEU A 201 -19.49 -8.80 -14.69
CA LEU A 201 -20.72 -9.27 -15.33
C LEU A 201 -20.51 -9.84 -16.75
N GLY A 202 -19.30 -9.78 -17.31
CA GLY A 202 -18.99 -10.36 -18.62
C GLY A 202 -19.50 -9.53 -19.80
N ASN A 203 -19.66 -8.22 -19.64
CA ASN A 203 -20.06 -7.35 -20.74
C ASN A 203 -18.90 -7.14 -21.74
N GLU A 204 -19.11 -7.56 -22.99
CA GLU A 204 -18.12 -7.54 -24.07
C GLU A 204 -18.03 -6.20 -24.84
N SER A 205 -18.71 -5.15 -24.37
CA SER A 205 -18.68 -3.85 -25.05
C SER A 205 -17.24 -3.34 -25.23
N PRO A 206 -16.90 -2.74 -26.40
CA PRO A 206 -15.54 -2.25 -26.67
C PRO A 206 -15.06 -1.25 -25.61
N PHE A 207 -15.94 -0.38 -25.13
CA PHE A 207 -15.60 0.63 -24.12
C PHE A 207 -15.12 0.00 -22.80
N ILE A 208 -15.86 -0.97 -22.27
CA ILE A 208 -15.51 -1.63 -21.00
C ILE A 208 -14.20 -2.41 -21.13
N ARG A 209 -13.99 -3.07 -22.28
CA ARG A 209 -12.79 -3.86 -22.54
C ARG A 209 -11.53 -3.01 -22.70
N ILE A 210 -11.63 -1.89 -23.43
CA ILE A 210 -10.54 -0.92 -23.59
C ILE A 210 -10.18 -0.29 -22.24
N PHE A 211 -11.16 0.17 -21.49
CA PHE A 211 -10.96 0.83 -20.20
C PHE A 211 -10.86 -0.16 -19.02
N ASP A 212 -10.64 -1.45 -19.26
CA ASP A 212 -10.36 -2.41 -18.18
C ASP A 212 -8.98 -2.11 -17.56
N PHE A 213 -8.98 -1.24 -16.56
CA PHE A 213 -7.81 -0.81 -15.81
C PHE A 213 -7.19 -1.93 -14.97
N SER A 214 -8.02 -2.87 -14.54
CA SER A 214 -7.65 -3.94 -13.62
C SER A 214 -6.97 -5.12 -14.32
N GLY A 215 -7.14 -5.24 -15.64
CA GLY A 215 -6.75 -6.43 -16.40
C GLY A 215 -7.66 -7.64 -16.15
N PHE A 216 -8.74 -7.44 -15.39
CA PHE A 216 -9.62 -8.49 -14.92
C PHE A 216 -10.29 -9.27 -16.05
N SER A 217 -10.71 -8.61 -17.14
CA SER A 217 -11.36 -9.28 -18.27
C SER A 217 -10.42 -10.32 -18.91
N TRP A 218 -9.13 -10.00 -19.01
CA TRP A 218 -8.13 -10.87 -19.59
C TRP A 218 -7.74 -12.01 -18.65
N LEU A 219 -7.62 -11.71 -17.35
CA LEU A 219 -7.40 -12.73 -16.31
C LEU A 219 -8.58 -13.71 -16.25
N LYS A 220 -9.81 -13.20 -16.27
CA LYS A 220 -11.05 -14.00 -16.33
C LYS A 220 -11.09 -14.88 -17.56
N ALA A 221 -10.84 -14.34 -18.75
CA ALA A 221 -10.78 -15.13 -19.98
C ALA A 221 -9.71 -16.26 -19.90
N SER A 222 -8.62 -16.02 -19.17
CA SER A 222 -7.58 -17.02 -18.96
C SER A 222 -8.03 -18.13 -18.00
N ILE A 223 -8.78 -17.79 -16.95
CA ILE A 223 -9.41 -18.77 -16.05
C ILE A 223 -10.49 -19.57 -16.82
N ASP A 224 -11.33 -18.89 -17.59
CA ASP A 224 -12.38 -19.51 -18.40
C ASP A 224 -11.79 -20.52 -19.40
N SER A 225 -10.62 -20.26 -19.97
CA SER A 225 -9.95 -21.21 -20.87
C SER A 225 -9.57 -22.54 -20.20
N ALA A 226 -9.34 -22.54 -18.88
CA ALA A 226 -9.03 -23.74 -18.10
C ALA A 226 -10.30 -24.43 -17.57
N VAL A 227 -11.35 -23.65 -17.29
CA VAL A 227 -12.61 -24.12 -16.67
C VAL A 227 -13.62 -24.60 -17.71
N TYR A 228 -13.82 -23.85 -18.79
CA TYR A 228 -14.86 -24.09 -19.79
C TYR A 228 -14.77 -25.49 -20.42
N PRO A 229 -13.58 -26.05 -20.77
CA PRO A 229 -13.49 -27.41 -21.31
C PRO A 229 -13.91 -28.51 -20.34
N ARG A 230 -13.96 -28.22 -19.02
CA ARG A 230 -14.28 -29.21 -17.98
C ARG A 230 -15.74 -29.13 -17.51
N ILE A 231 -16.33 -27.93 -17.46
CA ILE A 231 -17.69 -27.72 -16.92
C ILE A 231 -18.70 -27.28 -18.00
N GLY A 232 -18.23 -26.74 -19.13
CA GLY A 232 -19.09 -26.31 -20.24
C GLY A 232 -19.74 -24.93 -20.06
N HIS A 233 -19.40 -24.19 -19.00
CA HIS A 233 -19.80 -22.79 -18.80
C HIS A 233 -18.62 -21.94 -18.28
N SER A 234 -18.76 -20.62 -18.37
CA SER A 234 -17.78 -19.68 -17.82
C SER A 234 -17.68 -19.85 -16.30
N ALA A 235 -16.47 -19.66 -15.77
CA ALA A 235 -16.17 -19.84 -14.36
C ALA A 235 -16.92 -18.81 -13.51
N SER A 236 -17.71 -19.31 -12.55
CA SER A 236 -18.12 -18.51 -11.42
C SER A 236 -16.98 -18.48 -10.40
N PHE A 237 -16.61 -17.27 -9.98
CA PHE A 237 -15.62 -17.11 -8.93
C PHE A 237 -16.02 -15.99 -7.98
N ALA A 238 -15.72 -16.22 -6.71
CA ALA A 238 -15.98 -15.29 -5.64
C ALA A 238 -14.64 -14.75 -5.12
N ILE A 239 -14.57 -13.44 -4.95
CA ILE A 239 -13.39 -12.74 -4.44
C ILE A 239 -13.66 -12.42 -2.97
N LEU A 240 -12.70 -12.72 -2.09
CA LEU A 240 -12.82 -12.55 -0.63
C LEU A 240 -13.98 -13.36 -0.04
N ALA A 241 -14.12 -14.61 -0.48
CA ALA A 241 -15.21 -15.49 -0.07
C ALA A 241 -14.89 -16.21 1.24
N GLY A 242 -15.87 -16.27 2.13
CA GLY A 242 -15.79 -17.05 3.37
C GLY A 242 -17.02 -17.93 3.60
N GLY A 243 -16.94 -18.83 4.57
CA GLY A 243 -18.02 -19.76 4.92
C GLY A 243 -18.13 -20.96 3.97
N ASP A 244 -19.35 -21.44 3.71
CA ASP A 244 -19.61 -22.66 2.93
C ASP A 244 -19.09 -22.62 1.48
N ALA A 245 -18.81 -21.43 0.95
CA ALA A 245 -18.15 -21.27 -0.36
C ALA A 245 -16.71 -21.82 -0.38
N VAL A 246 -16.06 -22.00 0.77
CA VAL A 246 -14.68 -22.49 0.87
C VAL A 246 -14.61 -24.02 0.97
N ARG A 247 -15.74 -24.74 1.01
CA ARG A 247 -15.76 -26.21 1.17
C ARG A 247 -14.92 -26.89 0.10
N ASN A 248 -13.70 -27.22 0.47
CA ASN A 248 -12.74 -27.90 -0.37
C ASN A 248 -12.92 -29.39 -0.11
N SER A 249 -13.59 -30.10 -1.01
CA SER A 249 -13.60 -31.56 -0.95
C SER A 249 -12.27 -32.04 -1.53
N PRO A 250 -11.44 -32.77 -0.76
CA PRO A 250 -10.11 -33.21 -1.22
C PRO A 250 -10.17 -34.15 -2.45
N ASP A 251 -11.35 -34.69 -2.75
CA ASP A 251 -11.60 -35.59 -3.89
C ASP A 251 -11.82 -34.85 -5.22
N LEU A 252 -11.86 -33.51 -5.22
CA LEU A 252 -12.10 -32.72 -6.43
C LEU A 252 -10.84 -32.63 -7.30
N PRO A 253 -10.98 -32.57 -8.64
CA PRO A 253 -9.85 -32.45 -9.55
C PRO A 253 -9.11 -31.12 -9.36
N SER A 254 -7.78 -31.15 -9.51
CA SER A 254 -6.96 -29.95 -9.48
C SER A 254 -7.18 -29.08 -10.72
N LEU A 255 -7.17 -27.77 -10.51
CA LEU A 255 -7.27 -26.75 -11.56
C LEU A 255 -5.90 -26.08 -11.71
N VAL A 256 -5.38 -26.05 -12.93
CA VAL A 256 -4.04 -25.53 -13.25
C VAL A 256 -4.18 -24.42 -14.28
N PHE A 257 -3.52 -23.28 -14.05
CA PHE A 257 -3.48 -22.16 -14.98
C PHE A 257 -2.15 -22.11 -15.72
N ILE A 258 -2.22 -21.97 -17.04
CA ILE A 258 -1.03 -21.86 -17.90
C ILE A 258 -0.48 -20.41 -17.88
N GLY A 259 -1.22 -19.46 -17.32
CA GLY A 259 -0.91 -18.03 -17.30
C GLY A 259 -1.96 -17.24 -18.08
N LEU A 260 -1.55 -16.10 -18.63
CA LEU A 260 -2.42 -15.26 -19.44
C LEU A 260 -2.59 -15.86 -20.84
N VAL A 261 -3.83 -15.98 -21.33
CA VAL A 261 -4.11 -16.50 -22.68
C VAL A 261 -3.68 -15.45 -23.73
N PRO A 262 -2.80 -15.79 -24.68
CA PRO A 262 -2.41 -14.84 -25.71
C PRO A 262 -3.61 -14.53 -26.61
N SER A 263 -4.00 -13.26 -26.67
CA SER A 263 -5.14 -12.79 -27.47
C SER A 263 -4.83 -11.43 -28.08
N TRP A 264 -4.91 -11.36 -29.41
CA TRP A 264 -4.66 -10.12 -30.14
C TRP A 264 -5.69 -9.04 -29.80
N LYS A 265 -6.94 -9.43 -29.53
CA LYS A 265 -8.02 -8.52 -29.13
C LYS A 265 -7.64 -7.75 -27.86
N PHE A 266 -7.30 -8.46 -26.78
CA PHE A 266 -6.90 -7.84 -25.53
C PHE A 266 -5.61 -7.03 -25.67
N LEU A 267 -4.63 -7.51 -26.44
CA LEU A 267 -3.38 -6.78 -26.68
C LEU A 267 -3.65 -5.43 -27.36
N MET A 268 -4.48 -5.39 -28.40
CA MET A 268 -4.84 -4.15 -29.10
C MET A 268 -5.58 -3.16 -28.20
N ASP A 269 -6.53 -3.65 -27.39
CA ASP A 269 -7.25 -2.80 -26.43
C ASP A 269 -6.28 -2.15 -25.43
N LYS A 270 -5.27 -2.90 -24.95
CA LYS A 270 -4.25 -2.40 -24.03
C LYS A 270 -3.27 -1.42 -24.69
N VAL A 271 -2.87 -1.64 -25.93
CA VAL A 271 -2.07 -0.68 -26.71
C VAL A 271 -2.84 0.63 -26.88
N LEU A 272 -4.13 0.53 -27.21
CA LEU A 272 -5.01 1.70 -27.34
C LEU A 272 -5.15 2.45 -26.01
N LEU A 273 -5.28 1.74 -24.89
CA LEU A 273 -5.29 2.35 -23.55
C LEU A 273 -3.98 3.11 -23.25
N CYS A 274 -2.82 2.58 -23.64
CA CYS A 274 -1.54 3.27 -23.53
C CYS A 274 -1.49 4.54 -24.41
N CYS A 275 -2.02 4.49 -25.63
CA CYS A 275 -2.13 5.66 -26.51
C CYS A 275 -3.04 6.74 -25.90
N ILE A 276 -4.20 6.36 -25.34
CA ILE A 276 -5.08 7.28 -24.60
C ILE A 276 -4.33 7.88 -23.41
N SER A 277 -3.55 7.09 -22.69
CA SER A 277 -2.74 7.56 -21.57
C SER A 277 -1.78 8.68 -21.99
N LEU A 278 -1.06 8.52 -23.09
CA LEU A 278 -0.19 9.57 -23.63
C LEU A 278 -0.96 10.83 -24.04
N LEU A 279 -2.12 10.69 -24.68
CA LEU A 279 -2.99 11.81 -25.03
C LEU A 279 -3.47 12.57 -23.78
N THR A 280 -3.83 11.85 -22.71
CA THR A 280 -4.24 12.48 -21.44
C THR A 280 -3.12 13.29 -20.78
N VAL A 281 -1.85 12.90 -20.93
CA VAL A 281 -0.71 13.68 -20.43
C VAL A 281 -0.55 14.98 -21.22
N VAL A 282 -0.73 14.94 -22.54
CA VAL A 282 -0.69 16.15 -23.39
C VAL A 282 -1.85 17.09 -23.05
N LEU A 283 -3.05 16.55 -22.82
CA LEU A 283 -4.20 17.32 -22.34
C LEU A 283 -3.94 17.95 -20.97
N ALA A 284 -3.31 17.22 -20.04
CA ALA A 284 -2.94 17.75 -18.74
C ALA A 284 -1.99 18.96 -18.86
N ALA A 285 -1.00 18.87 -19.76
CA ALA A 285 -0.08 19.97 -20.06
C ALA A 285 -0.78 21.20 -20.64
N ALA A 286 -1.82 21.02 -21.47
CA ALA A 286 -2.61 22.12 -22.03
C ALA A 286 -3.52 22.81 -21.00
N ILE A 287 -4.00 22.07 -19.99
CA ILE A 287 -4.90 22.58 -18.95
C ILE A 287 -4.15 23.40 -17.89
N MET A 288 -2.83 23.23 -17.76
CA MET A 288 -2.01 23.90 -16.75
C MET A 288 -2.19 25.44 -16.78
N PRO A 289 -2.49 26.08 -15.64
CA PRO A 289 -2.59 27.54 -15.57
C PRO A 289 -1.24 28.21 -15.87
N GLU A 290 -1.27 29.27 -16.67
CA GLU A 290 -0.07 29.97 -17.16
C GLU A 290 0.54 30.95 -16.15
N TYR A 291 -0.23 31.35 -15.13
CA TYR A 291 0.22 32.34 -14.16
C TYR A 291 -0.18 31.93 -12.74
N GLU A 292 0.82 31.86 -11.86
CA GLU A 292 0.60 31.68 -10.43
C GLU A 292 0.15 33.03 -9.84
N GLN A 293 -1.14 33.16 -9.48
CA GLN A 293 -1.65 34.32 -8.72
C GLN A 293 -1.09 34.30 -7.28
N SER A 294 0.21 34.51 -7.11
CA SER A 294 0.90 34.45 -5.81
C SER A 294 0.89 35.78 -5.02
N ILE A 295 0.46 36.89 -5.63
CA ILE A 295 0.48 38.22 -4.99
C ILE A 295 -0.56 38.34 -3.84
N ASN A 296 -1.66 37.58 -3.88
CA ASN A 296 -2.75 37.73 -2.90
C ASN A 296 -2.54 36.95 -1.58
N ALA A 297 -1.64 35.96 -1.54
CA ALA A 297 -1.38 35.18 -0.32
C ALA A 297 -0.38 35.89 0.62
N GLN A 298 0.63 36.58 0.06
CA GLN A 298 1.58 37.37 0.85
C GLN A 298 0.90 38.56 1.56
N LYS A 299 -0.15 39.16 0.98
CA LYS A 299 -0.93 40.22 1.64
C LYS A 299 -1.66 39.75 2.91
N LYS A 300 -2.25 38.54 2.89
CA LYS A 300 -2.92 37.97 4.09
C LYS A 300 -1.97 37.50 5.18
N VAL A 301 -0.77 37.03 4.83
CA VAL A 301 0.23 36.61 5.82
C VAL A 301 0.95 37.81 6.45
N ALA A 302 1.17 38.88 5.70
CA ALA A 302 1.78 40.12 6.22
C ALA A 302 0.89 40.85 7.24
N GLU A 303 -0.44 40.82 7.08
CA GLU A 303 -1.37 41.45 8.05
C GLU A 303 -1.53 40.63 9.35
N THR A 304 -1.20 39.34 9.35
CA THR A 304 -1.52 38.45 10.48
C THR A 304 -0.38 38.29 11.50
N LYS A 305 0.79 38.91 11.34
CA LYS A 305 1.87 38.83 12.34
C LYS A 305 2.60 40.15 12.58
N ARG A 306 2.13 40.89 13.59
CA ARG A 306 2.98 41.48 14.65
C ARG A 306 2.15 41.78 15.91
N LYS A 307 1.83 40.73 16.67
CA LYS A 307 1.63 40.81 18.12
C LYS A 307 2.61 39.83 18.74
N TYR A 308 3.69 40.35 19.31
CA TYR A 308 4.55 39.58 20.19
C TYR A 308 3.91 39.59 21.58
N PRO A 309 3.35 38.48 22.08
CA PRO A 309 3.03 38.39 23.49
C PRO A 309 4.36 38.31 24.26
N GLY A 310 4.49 39.18 25.25
CA GLY A 310 5.66 39.29 26.10
C GLY A 310 6.08 37.97 26.73
N LYS A 311 7.41 37.82 26.81
CA LYS A 311 8.20 36.95 27.68
C LYS A 311 7.37 36.17 28.72
N LYS A 312 6.87 34.99 28.35
CA LYS A 312 6.54 33.96 29.34
C LYS A 312 7.80 33.11 29.52
N SER A 313 8.42 33.27 30.68
CA SER A 313 9.40 32.32 31.18
C SER A 313 8.70 30.96 31.31
N ASN A 314 8.86 30.11 30.30
CA ASN A 314 8.44 28.73 30.39
C ASN A 314 9.53 28.00 31.18
N ALA A 315 9.40 28.00 32.51
CA ALA A 315 10.04 26.99 33.32
C ALA A 315 9.52 25.63 32.82
N VAL A 316 10.32 24.94 32.00
CA VAL A 316 10.01 23.61 31.49
C VAL A 316 9.93 22.69 32.70
N HIS A 317 8.70 22.36 33.12
CA HIS A 317 8.46 21.37 34.15
C HIS A 317 8.88 19.99 33.60
N VAL A 318 10.08 19.52 33.97
CA VAL A 318 10.66 18.23 33.57
C VAL A 318 10.10 17.08 34.42
N ASN A 319 8.77 16.98 34.55
CA ASN A 319 8.15 15.90 35.35
C ASN A 319 7.24 14.95 34.56
N SER A 320 7.15 15.08 33.23
CA SER A 320 6.37 14.15 32.39
C SER A 320 7.07 13.72 31.11
N GLY A 321 8.35 13.34 31.20
CA GLY A 321 9.13 12.83 30.06
C GLY A 321 8.43 11.68 29.32
N MET A 322 7.81 10.76 30.05
CA MET A 322 7.05 9.63 29.46
C MET A 322 5.81 10.06 28.68
N SER A 323 5.01 10.99 29.20
CA SER A 323 3.80 11.46 28.51
C SER A 323 4.16 12.25 27.24
N ILE A 324 5.26 13.00 27.29
CA ILE A 324 5.80 13.71 26.14
C ILE A 324 6.29 12.71 25.09
N GLU A 325 7.04 11.68 25.50
CA GLU A 325 7.52 10.64 24.57
C GLU A 325 6.38 9.87 23.92
N CYS A 326 5.37 9.46 24.70
CA CYS A 326 4.14 8.85 24.18
C CYS A 326 3.45 9.75 23.16
N LYS A 327 3.29 11.04 23.49
CA LYS A 327 2.69 12.02 22.58
C LYS A 327 3.52 12.18 21.31
N MET A 328 4.85 12.20 21.40
CA MET A 328 5.73 12.33 20.25
C MET A 328 5.74 11.08 19.36
N MET A 329 5.69 9.89 19.95
CA MET A 329 5.61 8.61 19.24
C MET A 329 4.32 8.49 18.42
N LEU A 330 3.20 8.94 18.97
CA LEU A 330 1.89 8.93 18.29
C LEU A 330 1.68 10.15 17.36
N ARG A 331 2.56 11.16 17.42
CA ARG A 331 2.42 12.39 16.62
C ARG A 331 2.72 12.11 15.15
N GLY A 332 1.84 12.62 14.28
CA GLY A 332 2.00 12.54 12.83
C GLY A 332 1.26 11.37 12.18
N GLN A 333 0.48 10.59 12.94
CA GLN A 333 -0.44 9.61 12.37
C GLN A 333 -1.73 10.30 11.88
N SER A 334 -2.24 9.86 10.73
CA SER A 334 -3.47 10.40 10.14
C SER A 334 -4.70 9.93 10.92
N LYS A 335 -5.83 10.65 10.79
CA LYS A 335 -7.10 10.20 11.40
C LYS A 335 -7.54 8.82 10.88
N ILE A 336 -7.23 8.52 9.61
CA ILE A 336 -7.54 7.23 8.97
C ILE A 336 -6.76 6.09 9.62
N TRP A 337 -5.50 6.33 9.99
CA TRP A 337 -4.69 5.32 10.67
C TRP A 337 -5.29 4.90 12.02
N TRP A 338 -5.80 5.88 12.79
CA TRP A 338 -6.52 5.62 14.04
C TRP A 338 -7.82 4.84 13.85
N ILE A 339 -8.58 5.16 12.79
CA ILE A 339 -9.79 4.41 12.43
C ILE A 339 -9.44 2.95 12.08
N GLY A 340 -8.38 2.74 11.29
CA GLY A 340 -7.89 1.41 10.94
C GLY A 340 -7.44 0.60 12.15
N LEU A 341 -6.69 1.23 13.06
CA LEU A 341 -6.26 0.59 14.31
C LEU A 341 -7.47 0.20 15.18
N ALA A 342 -8.45 1.10 15.34
CA ALA A 342 -9.67 0.82 16.09
C ALA A 342 -10.49 -0.32 15.47
N CYS A 343 -10.59 -0.36 14.13
CA CYS A 343 -11.28 -1.44 13.43
C CYS A 343 -10.60 -2.79 13.65
N LEU A 344 -9.27 -2.87 13.57
CA LEU A 344 -8.52 -4.09 13.86
C LEU A 344 -8.61 -4.49 15.34
N TRP A 345 -8.63 -3.51 16.26
CA TRP A 345 -8.76 -3.77 17.70
C TRP A 345 -10.15 -4.33 18.04
N CYS A 346 -11.22 -3.81 17.40
CA CYS A 346 -12.54 -4.41 17.46
C CYS A 346 -12.60 -5.79 16.79
N ALA A 347 -11.92 -6.00 15.66
CA ALA A 347 -11.83 -7.32 15.05
C ALA A 347 -11.19 -8.34 16.01
N ALA A 348 -10.18 -7.92 16.78
CA ALA A 348 -9.53 -8.76 17.78
C ALA A 348 -10.46 -9.13 18.96
N THR A 349 -11.41 -8.27 19.32
CA THR A 349 -12.40 -8.59 20.37
C THR A 349 -13.47 -9.57 19.89
N PHE A 350 -13.94 -9.45 18.64
CA PHE A 350 -15.13 -10.17 18.16
C PHE A 350 -14.83 -11.43 17.32
N ALA A 351 -13.66 -11.54 16.67
CA ALA A 351 -13.32 -12.71 15.84
C ALA A 351 -13.15 -13.98 16.69
N PRO A 352 -13.30 -15.21 16.15
CA PRO A 352 -12.93 -16.45 16.84
C PRO A 352 -11.48 -16.41 17.37
N LEU A 353 -11.19 -17.08 18.50
CA LEU A 353 -9.89 -16.95 19.18
C LEU A 353 -8.72 -17.39 18.29
N THR A 354 -8.88 -18.49 17.55
CA THR A 354 -7.91 -19.00 16.58
C THR A 354 -7.62 -17.99 15.46
N GLU A 355 -8.65 -17.38 14.89
CA GLU A 355 -8.52 -16.34 13.85
C GLU A 355 -7.90 -15.05 14.39
N ALA A 356 -8.25 -14.69 15.62
CA ALA A 356 -7.68 -13.53 16.30
C ALA A 356 -6.17 -13.71 16.51
N GLN A 357 -5.73 -14.92 16.88
CA GLN A 357 -4.32 -15.27 17.06
C GLN A 357 -3.55 -15.33 15.74
N ASN A 358 -4.07 -16.06 14.75
CA ASN A 358 -3.33 -16.36 13.54
C ASN A 358 -3.35 -15.21 12.52
N MET A 359 -4.44 -14.43 12.46
CA MET A 359 -4.64 -13.43 11.41
C MET A 359 -4.70 -12.00 11.96
N VAL A 360 -5.51 -11.75 13.00
CA VAL A 360 -5.70 -10.38 13.51
C VAL A 360 -4.49 -9.87 14.28
N TRP A 361 -3.83 -10.73 15.06
CA TRP A 361 -2.66 -10.36 15.84
C TRP A 361 -1.51 -9.88 14.94
N PRO A 362 -1.06 -10.62 13.91
CA PRO A 362 -0.01 -10.12 13.02
C PRO A 362 -0.43 -8.84 12.29
N LEU A 363 -1.69 -8.73 11.85
CA LEU A 363 -2.21 -7.52 11.18
C LEU A 363 -2.20 -6.29 12.10
N LEU A 364 -2.54 -6.43 13.38
CA LEU A 364 -2.45 -5.35 14.37
C LEU A 364 -1.02 -4.82 14.50
N PHE A 365 -0.02 -5.71 14.51
CA PHE A 365 1.39 -5.31 14.49
C PHE A 365 1.81 -4.71 13.15
N GLY A 366 1.44 -5.36 12.05
CA GLY A 366 1.70 -4.89 10.69
C GLY A 366 1.05 -3.56 10.36
N TRP A 367 -0.01 -3.16 11.06
CA TRP A 367 -0.59 -1.82 10.98
C TRP A 367 0.12 -0.82 11.90
N SER A 368 0.57 -1.29 13.07
CA SER A 368 1.20 -0.48 14.12
C SER A 368 2.71 -0.28 13.96
N PHE A 369 3.37 -1.00 13.04
CA PHE A 369 4.80 -0.89 12.78
C PHE A 369 5.26 0.55 12.48
N MET A 370 4.38 1.39 11.93
CA MET A 370 4.68 2.80 11.64
C MET A 370 5.07 3.59 12.89
N VAL A 371 4.53 3.19 14.05
CA VAL A 371 4.83 3.81 15.34
C VAL A 371 6.19 3.33 15.85
N PHE A 372 6.44 2.02 15.79
CA PHE A 372 7.70 1.41 16.21
C PHE A 372 8.89 1.81 15.33
N SER A 373 8.69 1.98 14.03
CA SER A 373 9.75 2.32 13.06
C SER A 373 10.49 3.63 13.35
N LYS A 374 9.85 4.55 14.08
CA LYS A 374 10.45 5.84 14.45
C LYS A 374 11.26 5.76 15.75
N MET A 375 11.22 4.64 16.46
CA MET A 375 11.96 4.47 17.70
C MET A 375 13.46 4.42 17.41
N GLY A 376 14.26 5.15 18.19
CA GLY A 376 15.73 5.17 18.07
C GLY A 376 16.30 5.97 16.90
N CYS A 377 15.52 6.27 15.86
CA CYS A 377 16.00 7.03 14.69
C CYS A 377 15.45 8.46 14.59
N ARG A 378 14.40 8.81 15.35
CA ARG A 378 13.71 10.11 15.26
C ARG A 378 14.64 11.29 15.57
N GLU A 379 15.54 11.12 16.52
CA GLU A 379 16.48 12.13 16.99
C GLU A 379 17.50 12.51 15.90
N TYR A 380 17.89 11.54 15.07
CA TYR A 380 18.76 11.79 13.91
C TYR A 380 18.01 12.50 12.78
N GLY A 381 16.74 12.13 12.53
CA GLY A 381 15.92 12.76 11.50
C GLY A 381 15.66 14.26 11.73
N PHE A 382 15.67 14.70 12.99
CA PHE A 382 15.54 16.12 13.37
C PHE A 382 16.88 16.78 13.75
N HIS A 383 18.02 16.11 13.55
CA HIS A 383 19.35 16.59 13.95
C HIS A 383 19.47 16.98 15.43
N MET A 384 18.70 16.33 16.31
CA MET A 384 18.70 16.58 17.75
C MET A 384 19.59 15.60 18.53
N ALA A 385 20.05 14.52 17.88
CA ALA A 385 20.87 13.48 18.53
C ALA A 385 22.13 14.04 19.20
N ASP A 386 22.87 14.93 18.52
CA ASP A 386 24.11 15.52 19.05
C ASP A 386 23.84 16.44 20.24
N SER A 387 22.72 17.15 20.22
CA SER A 387 22.29 18.02 21.33
C SER A 387 21.83 17.23 22.55
N ILE A 388 21.31 16.02 22.38
CA ILE A 388 20.89 15.16 23.49
C ILE A 388 22.11 14.44 24.08
N ARG A 389 23.08 14.06 23.24
CA ARG A 389 24.32 13.41 23.66
C ARG A 389 25.27 14.34 24.42
N SER A 390 25.21 15.65 24.20
CA SER A 390 26.00 16.62 24.96
C SER A 390 25.54 16.77 26.42
N ILE A 391 24.30 16.36 26.73
CA ILE A 391 23.76 16.39 28.09
C ILE A 391 24.02 15.04 28.77
N SER A 392 24.76 15.07 29.88
CA SER A 392 25.11 13.86 30.64
C SER A 392 23.88 13.04 31.05
N GLY A 393 23.83 11.78 30.64
CA GLY A 393 22.76 10.84 31.02
C GLY A 393 21.41 11.05 30.33
N ALA A 394 21.23 12.12 29.53
CA ALA A 394 19.98 12.39 28.83
C ALA A 394 19.67 11.34 27.76
N PHE A 395 20.69 10.89 27.03
CA PHE A 395 20.58 9.86 26.00
C PHE A 395 20.06 8.52 26.54
N VAL A 396 20.65 8.03 27.64
CA VAL A 396 20.23 6.76 28.28
C VAL A 396 18.81 6.88 28.83
N ARG A 397 18.49 8.00 29.48
CA ARG A 397 17.15 8.25 30.01
C ARG A 397 16.10 8.28 28.90
N GLN A 398 16.42 8.91 27.78
CA GLN A 398 15.53 8.98 26.63
C GLN A 398 15.33 7.60 26.00
N CYS A 399 16.41 6.83 25.81
CA CYS A 399 16.33 5.47 25.27
C CYS A 399 15.43 4.57 26.13
N ASN A 400 15.59 4.63 27.46
CA ASN A 400 14.74 3.88 28.40
C ASN A 400 13.28 4.33 28.35
N GLN A 401 13.02 5.64 28.25
CA GLN A 401 11.65 6.16 28.14
C GLN A 401 11.01 5.74 26.81
N ASN A 402 11.75 5.82 25.71
CA ASN A 402 11.27 5.40 24.40
C ASN A 402 10.95 3.90 24.40
N TRP A 403 11.86 3.06 24.94
CA TRP A 403 11.65 1.62 25.07
C TRP A 403 10.39 1.28 25.87
N PHE A 404 10.21 1.93 27.03
CA PHE A 404 9.06 1.68 27.89
C PHE A 404 7.74 2.08 27.23
N VAL A 405 7.71 3.23 26.54
CA VAL A 405 6.53 3.67 25.79
C VAL A 405 6.20 2.68 24.66
N GLY A 406 7.21 2.18 23.93
CA GLY A 406 7.02 1.13 22.92
C GLY A 406 6.45 -0.15 23.49
N PHE A 407 7.00 -0.63 24.59
CA PHE A 407 6.53 -1.84 25.28
C PHE A 407 5.07 -1.70 25.73
N VAL A 408 4.74 -0.61 26.42
CA VAL A 408 3.36 -0.34 26.88
C VAL A 408 2.41 -0.24 25.69
N PHE A 409 2.82 0.42 24.61
CA PHE A 409 2.00 0.53 23.40
C PHE A 409 1.74 -0.85 22.75
N SER A 410 2.75 -1.70 22.66
CA SER A 410 2.63 -3.08 22.15
C SER A 410 1.64 -3.91 22.97
N VAL A 411 1.73 -3.81 24.30
CA VAL A 411 0.79 -4.47 25.23
C VAL A 411 -0.64 -3.95 25.07
N MET A 412 -0.82 -2.64 24.88
CA MET A 412 -2.15 -2.04 24.70
C MET A 412 -2.83 -2.46 23.38
N ILE A 413 -2.06 -2.57 22.30
CA ILE A 413 -2.60 -3.02 21.01
C ILE A 413 -3.07 -4.49 21.09
N THR A 414 -2.33 -5.32 21.82
CA THR A 414 -2.59 -6.77 21.95
C THR A 414 -3.54 -7.13 23.09
N LEU A 415 -3.93 -6.14 23.90
CA LEU A 415 -4.73 -6.32 25.11
C LEU A 415 -6.02 -7.13 24.88
N PRO A 416 -6.83 -6.90 23.82
CA PRO A 416 -8.03 -7.69 23.56
C PRO A 416 -7.77 -9.19 23.46
N ILE A 417 -6.68 -9.54 22.76
CA ILE A 417 -6.32 -10.92 22.49
C ILE A 417 -5.81 -11.57 23.77
N MET A 418 -4.98 -10.86 24.54
CA MET A 418 -4.47 -11.36 25.82
C MET A 418 -5.59 -11.58 26.85
N ILE A 419 -6.56 -10.67 26.95
CA ILE A 419 -7.73 -10.87 27.83
C ILE A 419 -8.49 -12.14 27.42
N ARG A 420 -8.71 -12.35 26.12
CA ARG A 420 -9.42 -13.54 25.66
C ARG A 420 -8.65 -14.84 25.90
N MET A 421 -7.32 -14.83 25.77
CA MET A 421 -6.47 -15.96 26.15
C MET A 421 -6.55 -16.27 27.65
N THR A 422 -6.65 -15.24 28.51
CA THR A 422 -6.84 -15.47 29.96
C THR A 422 -8.16 -16.17 30.27
N ILE A 423 -9.24 -15.78 29.57
CA ILE A 423 -10.56 -16.42 29.72
C ILE A 423 -10.52 -17.87 29.21
N ALA A 424 -9.76 -18.14 28.14
CA ALA A 424 -9.57 -19.47 27.59
C ALA A 424 -8.58 -20.34 28.39
N GLY A 425 -7.86 -19.78 29.37
CA GLY A 425 -6.86 -20.49 30.17
C GLY A 425 -5.52 -20.77 29.46
N GLU A 426 -5.24 -20.10 28.34
CA GLU A 426 -4.02 -20.29 27.54
C GLU A 426 -2.84 -19.46 28.10
N PHE A 427 -2.18 -19.95 29.15
CA PHE A 427 -1.04 -19.26 29.77
C PHE A 427 0.16 -19.09 28.82
N ILE A 428 0.42 -20.07 27.96
CA ILE A 428 1.55 -20.04 27.02
C ILE A 428 1.41 -18.89 26.02
N GLY A 429 0.20 -18.64 25.50
CA GLY A 429 -0.07 -17.56 24.56
C GLY A 429 0.16 -16.18 25.17
N ILE A 430 -0.21 -15.98 26.44
CA ILE A 430 0.01 -14.73 27.17
C ILE A 430 1.51 -14.48 27.37
N CYS A 431 2.25 -15.49 27.82
CA CYS A 431 3.70 -15.38 27.98
C CYS A 431 4.37 -15.05 26.63
N ALA A 432 3.99 -15.74 25.56
CA ALA A 432 4.50 -15.46 24.22
C ALA A 432 4.21 -14.02 23.78
N GLY A 433 3.01 -13.49 24.06
CA GLY A 433 2.65 -12.13 23.70
C GLY A 433 3.43 -11.05 24.47
N ILE A 434 3.72 -11.28 25.75
CA ILE A 434 4.56 -10.38 26.55
C ILE A 434 6.00 -10.40 26.03
N VAL A 435 6.55 -11.59 25.79
CA VAL A 435 7.91 -11.77 25.23
C VAL A 435 8.01 -11.08 23.87
N PHE A 436 7.01 -11.26 23.00
CA PHE A 436 6.97 -10.61 21.70
C PHE A 436 6.92 -9.08 21.82
N SER A 437 6.15 -8.55 22.77
CA SER A 437 6.07 -7.10 23.02
C SER A 437 7.39 -6.49 23.51
N LEU A 438 8.14 -7.23 24.31
CA LEU A 438 9.50 -6.85 24.73
C LEU A 438 10.47 -6.93 23.55
N PHE A 439 10.40 -8.00 22.77
CA PHE A 439 11.26 -8.25 21.62
C PHE A 439 11.11 -7.15 20.56
N ILE A 440 9.88 -6.84 20.13
CA ILE A 440 9.64 -5.87 19.05
C ILE A 440 10.10 -4.46 19.42
N SER A 441 9.89 -4.04 20.68
CA SER A 441 10.29 -2.73 21.18
C SER A 441 11.82 -2.61 21.27
N SER A 442 12.48 -3.69 21.66
CA SER A 442 13.95 -3.77 21.73
C SER A 442 14.57 -3.78 20.33
N LEU A 443 13.99 -4.55 19.41
CA LEU A 443 14.42 -4.64 18.02
C LEU A 443 14.29 -3.29 17.29
N ALA A 444 13.17 -2.58 17.51
CA ALA A 444 12.93 -1.26 16.94
C ALA A 444 14.01 -0.24 17.34
N LEU A 445 14.30 -0.16 18.64
CA LEU A 445 15.32 0.75 19.16
C LEU A 445 16.72 0.38 18.67
N PHE A 446 17.07 -0.90 18.68
CA PHE A 446 18.39 -1.36 18.25
C PHE A 446 18.66 -1.01 16.78
N LEU A 447 17.71 -1.33 15.88
CA LEU A 447 17.86 -1.05 14.45
C LEU A 447 17.82 0.44 14.14
N GLY A 448 16.97 1.19 14.87
CA GLY A 448 16.86 2.65 14.72
C GLY A 448 18.15 3.38 15.10
N GLU A 449 18.77 3.01 16.22
CA GLU A 449 20.03 3.61 16.67
C GLU A 449 21.22 3.17 15.80
N TYR A 450 21.30 1.89 15.44
CA TYR A 450 22.43 1.36 14.66
C TYR A 450 22.48 1.93 13.25
N THR A 451 21.33 2.00 12.57
CA THR A 451 21.28 2.45 11.17
C THR A 451 20.95 3.92 11.00
N LYS A 452 20.55 4.60 12.10
CA LYS A 452 20.07 5.99 12.08
C LYS A 452 18.90 6.20 11.10
N SER A 453 18.17 5.13 10.79
CA SER A 453 17.09 5.12 9.80
C SER A 453 15.98 4.18 10.24
N SER A 454 14.74 4.47 9.83
CA SER A 454 13.58 3.62 10.14
C SER A 454 13.48 2.37 9.26
N ARG A 455 14.20 2.37 8.12
CA ARG A 455 14.05 1.40 7.02
C ARG A 455 14.30 -0.08 7.39
N PRO A 456 15.36 -0.44 8.14
CA PRO A 456 15.65 -1.85 8.41
C PRO A 456 14.60 -2.47 9.32
N PHE A 457 14.12 -1.72 10.32
CA PHE A 457 13.05 -2.19 11.19
C PHE A 457 11.77 -2.42 10.41
N GLU A 458 11.42 -1.49 9.51
CA GLU A 458 10.23 -1.64 8.68
C GLU A 458 10.28 -2.93 7.85
N ILE A 459 11.41 -3.21 7.18
CA ILE A 459 11.60 -4.44 6.39
C ILE A 459 11.51 -5.69 7.28
N ILE A 460 12.24 -5.73 8.39
CA ILE A 460 12.27 -6.90 9.28
C ILE A 460 10.90 -7.13 9.92
N SER A 461 10.20 -6.07 10.33
CA SER A 461 8.86 -6.17 10.92
C SER A 461 7.85 -6.79 9.96
N LEU A 462 7.99 -6.54 8.66
CA LEU A 462 7.14 -7.14 7.62
C LEU A 462 7.46 -8.60 7.39
N VAL A 463 8.74 -8.97 7.43
CA VAL A 463 9.17 -10.38 7.37
C VAL A 463 8.66 -11.14 8.61
N ILE A 464 8.70 -10.53 9.79
CA ILE A 464 8.14 -11.15 11.01
C ILE A 464 6.62 -11.30 10.87
N CYS A 465 5.91 -10.25 10.44
CA CYS A 465 4.47 -10.30 10.22
C CYS A 465 4.09 -11.39 9.20
N TYR A 466 4.89 -11.53 8.15
CA TYR A 466 4.75 -12.59 7.15
C TYR A 466 4.85 -14.00 7.77
N LEU A 467 5.92 -14.24 8.53
CA LEU A 467 6.15 -15.53 9.16
C LEU A 467 5.03 -15.87 10.14
N MET A 468 4.50 -14.88 10.88
CA MET A 468 3.38 -15.10 11.80
C MET A 468 2.06 -15.43 11.08
N LEU A 469 1.78 -14.81 9.93
CA LEU A 469 0.56 -15.09 9.16
C LEU A 469 0.58 -16.45 8.45
N ASN A 470 1.76 -16.99 8.16
CA ASN A 470 1.94 -18.19 7.33
C ASN A 470 2.58 -19.35 8.09
N TYR A 471 2.71 -19.24 9.42
CA TYR A 471 3.12 -20.36 10.25
C TYR A 471 2.01 -21.45 10.21
N PRO A 472 2.36 -22.72 9.99
CA PRO A 472 1.40 -23.81 9.76
C PRO A 472 0.52 -24.15 10.97
#